data_AF-A0A967SLX3-F1
#
_entry.id   AF-A0A967SLX3-F1
#
_cell.length_a   1.000
_cell.length_b   1.000
_cell.length_c   1.000
_cell.angle_alpha   90.00
_cell.angle_beta   90.00
_cell.angle_gamma   90.00
#
_symmetry.space_group_name_H-M   'P 1'
#
loop_
_entity.id
_entity.type
_entity.pdbx_description
1 polymer ?
#
loop_
_entity_poly.entity_id
_entity_poly.type
_entity_poly.pdbx_seq_one_letter_code
_entity_poly.pdbx_strand_id
1 'polypeptide(L)'
;MAVRRVRLWKAGAWALGLFPLAQVGWWLRDGLIGLGANPIERVLHHTGWWALALLAVTLAVTPLRRVTGLNVLAKLRRPLGLFAFFWATLHLGIYLGLDQLLAWDFIVEDVLERPFITVGFAAWVILLPLALTSTRGWIRRLGRRWTLLHRGAYLAAGLGVIHFYWRVKADTREPLIFAAVFVALMVLRMPWTRSLRRGRRRERSDARDRAPRAGTSTPAGREAGAGAGAR
;
A
#
# COMPACT_ATOMS: atom_id res chain seq x y z
N MET A 1 16.65 -18.80 -10.99
CA MET A 1 16.75 -18.09 -9.69
C MET A 1 15.66 -17.03 -9.42
N ALA A 2 15.29 -16.18 -10.38
CA ALA A 2 14.31 -15.10 -10.15
C ALA A 2 12.88 -15.57 -9.78
N VAL A 3 12.41 -16.68 -10.36
CA VAL A 3 11.08 -17.26 -10.05
C VAL A 3 11.01 -17.77 -8.60
N ARG A 4 12.08 -18.42 -8.11
CA ARG A 4 12.19 -18.90 -6.73
C ARG A 4 12.15 -17.74 -5.73
N ARG A 5 12.84 -16.63 -6.01
CA ARG A 5 12.75 -15.39 -5.19
C ARG A 5 11.32 -14.84 -5.15
N VAL A 6 10.61 -14.78 -6.28
CA VAL A 6 9.21 -14.29 -6.32
C VAL A 6 8.28 -15.20 -5.51
N ARG A 7 8.47 -16.53 -5.55
CA ARG A 7 7.69 -17.47 -4.74
C ARG A 7 7.95 -17.27 -3.24
N LEU A 8 9.20 -17.07 -2.84
CA LEU A 8 9.57 -16.78 -1.44
C LEU A 8 8.93 -15.49 -0.93
N TRP A 9 8.97 -14.41 -1.71
CA TRP A 9 8.33 -13.15 -1.32
C TRP A 9 6.81 -13.28 -1.19
N LYS A 10 6.18 -14.04 -2.08
CA LYS A 10 4.74 -14.34 -1.96
C LYS A 10 4.46 -15.18 -0.72
N ALA A 11 5.23 -16.23 -0.47
CA ALA A 11 5.11 -17.05 0.73
C ALA A 11 5.26 -16.19 2.00
N GLY A 12 6.20 -15.24 2.02
CA GLY A 12 6.33 -14.28 3.12
C GLY A 12 5.11 -13.39 3.31
N ALA A 13 4.47 -12.92 2.24
CA ALA A 13 3.22 -12.16 2.35
C ALA A 13 2.04 -13.01 2.84
N TRP A 14 1.98 -14.28 2.45
CA TRP A 14 1.01 -15.24 3.00
C TRP A 14 1.28 -15.55 4.46
N ALA A 15 2.54 -15.78 4.83
CA ALA A 15 2.93 -15.98 6.22
C ALA A 15 2.56 -14.77 7.07
N LEU A 16 2.89 -13.55 6.63
CA LEU A 16 2.53 -12.32 7.33
C LEU A 16 1.01 -12.13 7.44
N GLY A 17 0.26 -12.49 6.38
CA GLY A 17 -1.20 -12.39 6.37
C GLY A 17 -1.90 -13.43 7.26
N LEU A 18 -1.32 -14.62 7.43
CA LEU A 18 -1.87 -15.71 8.24
C LEU A 18 -1.32 -15.75 9.68
N PHE A 19 -0.20 -15.10 9.93
CA PHE A 19 0.43 -15.02 11.26
C PHE A 19 -0.54 -14.64 12.39
N PRO A 20 -1.51 -13.73 12.21
CA PRO A 20 -2.41 -13.39 13.30
C PRO A 20 -3.42 -14.51 13.60
N LEU A 21 -3.79 -15.33 12.61
CA LEU A 21 -4.59 -16.55 12.87
C LEU A 21 -3.79 -17.54 13.72
N ALA A 22 -2.49 -17.68 13.46
CA ALA A 22 -1.63 -18.55 14.27
C ALA A 22 -1.51 -18.05 15.72
N GLN A 23 -1.48 -16.73 15.95
CA GLN A 23 -1.48 -16.16 17.31
C GLN A 23 -2.78 -16.44 18.06
N VAL A 24 -3.94 -16.27 17.40
CA VAL A 24 -5.23 -16.61 18.01
C VAL A 24 -5.30 -18.10 18.34
N GLY A 25 -4.84 -18.97 17.41
CA GLY A 25 -4.75 -20.42 17.67
C GLY A 25 -3.81 -20.76 18.83
N TRP A 26 -2.70 -20.04 18.98
CA TRP A 26 -1.81 -20.19 20.12
C TRP A 26 -2.47 -19.80 21.44
N TRP A 27 -3.21 -18.68 21.51
CA TRP A 27 -3.93 -18.32 22.72
C TRP A 27 -5.03 -19.32 23.09
N LEU A 28 -5.69 -19.90 22.10
CA LEU A 28 -6.72 -20.91 22.29
C LEU A 28 -6.20 -22.25 22.83
N ARG A 29 -4.88 -22.50 22.78
CA ARG A 29 -4.27 -23.72 23.35
C ARG A 29 -4.54 -23.83 24.87
N ASP A 30 -4.62 -22.68 25.54
CA ASP A 30 -4.85 -22.54 26.97
C ASP A 30 -6.36 -22.26 27.24
N GLY A 31 -7.23 -22.56 26.26
CA GLY A 31 -8.67 -22.27 26.29
C GLY A 31 -8.97 -20.77 26.31
N LEU A 32 -10.17 -20.39 26.76
CA LEU A 32 -10.57 -18.98 26.92
C LEU A 32 -9.73 -18.23 27.95
N ILE A 33 -9.09 -18.95 28.89
CA ILE A 33 -8.18 -18.39 29.89
C ILE A 33 -6.97 -17.72 29.21
N GLY A 34 -6.46 -18.32 28.12
CA GLY A 34 -5.37 -17.75 27.32
C GLY A 34 -5.73 -16.42 26.64
N LEU A 35 -7.02 -16.15 26.42
CA LEU A 35 -7.52 -14.88 25.87
C LEU A 35 -7.81 -13.81 26.95
N GLY A 36 -7.61 -14.13 28.23
CA GLY A 36 -7.81 -13.21 29.33
C GLY A 36 -9.28 -12.91 29.65
N ALA A 37 -9.52 -11.86 30.43
CA ALA A 37 -10.82 -11.57 31.04
C ALA A 37 -11.95 -11.27 30.03
N ASN A 38 -11.63 -10.62 28.90
CA ASN A 38 -12.60 -10.36 27.84
C ASN A 38 -12.07 -10.89 26.49
N PRO A 39 -12.41 -12.14 26.12
CA PRO A 39 -11.85 -12.79 24.94
C PRO A 39 -12.31 -12.14 23.63
N ILE A 40 -13.56 -11.70 23.57
CA ILE A 40 -14.14 -11.05 22.36
C ILE A 40 -13.41 -9.74 22.11
N GLU A 41 -13.29 -8.90 23.12
CA GLU A 41 -12.58 -7.62 23.03
C GLU A 41 -11.12 -7.82 22.63
N ARG A 42 -10.42 -8.81 23.19
CA ARG A 42 -9.03 -9.11 22.81
C ARG A 42 -8.92 -9.47 21.32
N VAL A 43 -9.78 -10.36 20.81
CA VAL A 43 -9.74 -10.78 19.40
C VAL A 43 -10.16 -9.63 18.48
N LEU A 44 -11.16 -8.84 18.86
CA LEU A 44 -11.58 -7.64 18.14
C LEU A 44 -10.42 -6.63 18.01
N HIS A 45 -9.72 -6.38 19.11
CA HIS A 45 -8.54 -5.50 19.14
C HIS A 45 -7.40 -6.03 18.29
N HIS A 46 -7.11 -7.33 18.39
CA HIS A 46 -6.06 -7.98 17.64
C HIS A 46 -6.31 -7.91 16.13
N THR A 47 -7.52 -8.24 15.69
CA THR A 47 -7.89 -8.21 14.27
C THR A 47 -7.85 -6.80 13.68
N GLY A 48 -8.30 -5.79 14.43
CA GLY A 48 -8.22 -4.39 14.03
C GLY A 48 -6.78 -3.89 13.89
N TRP A 49 -5.92 -4.23 14.85
CA TRP A 49 -4.49 -3.90 14.81
C TRP A 49 -3.81 -4.48 13.57
N TRP A 50 -4.05 -5.76 13.26
CA TRP A 50 -3.46 -6.41 12.08
C TRP A 50 -4.00 -5.88 10.76
N ALA A 51 -5.28 -5.52 10.70
CA ALA A 51 -5.84 -4.85 9.54
C ALA A 51 -5.08 -3.54 9.23
N LEU A 52 -4.86 -2.70 10.25
CA LEU A 52 -4.15 -1.44 10.11
C LEU A 52 -2.65 -1.64 9.81
N ALA A 53 -2.00 -2.60 10.49
CA ALA A 53 -0.60 -2.95 10.24
C ALA A 53 -0.36 -3.42 8.80
N LEU A 54 -1.18 -4.33 8.29
CA LEU A 54 -1.05 -4.83 6.91
C LEU A 54 -1.35 -3.73 5.89
N LEU A 55 -2.28 -2.83 6.18
CA LEU A 55 -2.54 -1.66 5.33
C LEU A 55 -1.32 -0.73 5.33
N ALA A 56 -0.74 -0.43 6.49
CA ALA A 56 0.48 0.37 6.61
C ALA A 56 1.68 -0.29 5.89
N VAL A 57 1.88 -1.60 6.03
CA VAL A 57 2.92 -2.35 5.30
C VAL A 57 2.67 -2.29 3.79
N THR A 58 1.43 -2.40 3.33
CA THR A 58 1.05 -2.21 1.93
C THR A 58 1.42 -0.79 1.44
N LEU A 59 1.25 0.21 2.30
CA LEU A 59 1.68 1.58 2.06
C LEU A 59 3.21 1.77 2.16
N ALA A 60 3.94 0.93 2.88
CA ALA A 60 5.41 0.97 2.95
C ALA A 60 6.09 0.42 1.69
N VAL A 61 5.43 -0.45 0.92
CA VAL A 61 6.03 -1.09 -0.27
C VAL A 61 6.58 -0.08 -1.30
N THR A 62 5.89 1.04 -1.52
CA THR A 62 6.32 2.05 -2.49
C THR A 62 7.59 2.80 -2.07
N PRO A 63 7.67 3.41 -0.88
CA PRO A 63 8.91 4.05 -0.42
C PRO A 63 10.04 3.02 -0.28
N LEU A 64 9.77 1.82 0.23
CA LEU A 64 10.79 0.77 0.35
C LEU A 64 11.38 0.39 -1.02
N ARG A 65 10.55 0.30 -2.07
CA ARG A 65 11.03 0.07 -3.44
C ARG A 65 11.87 1.23 -3.96
N ARG A 66 11.62 2.48 -3.56
CA ARG A 66 12.42 3.64 -3.97
C ARG A 66 13.82 3.59 -3.37
N VAL A 67 13.92 3.19 -2.10
CA VAL A 67 15.20 3.08 -1.38
C VAL A 67 16.01 1.87 -1.85
N THR A 68 15.35 0.71 -1.98
CA THR A 68 16.04 -0.57 -2.31
C THR A 68 16.22 -0.82 -3.80
N GLY A 69 15.47 -0.14 -4.67
CA GLY A 69 15.44 -0.42 -6.12
C GLY A 69 14.79 -1.75 -6.51
N LEU A 70 14.30 -2.54 -5.55
CA LEU A 70 13.80 -3.89 -5.79
C LEU A 70 12.38 -3.89 -6.38
N ASN A 71 12.27 -4.01 -7.70
CA ASN A 71 10.98 -4.06 -8.39
C ASN A 71 10.10 -5.26 -8.01
N VAL A 72 10.68 -6.32 -7.44
CA VAL A 72 9.93 -7.51 -6.97
C VAL A 72 8.94 -7.17 -5.86
N LEU A 73 9.24 -6.18 -5.01
CA LEU A 73 8.37 -5.72 -3.92
C LEU A 73 7.02 -5.22 -4.45
N ALA A 74 6.96 -4.67 -5.66
CA ALA A 74 5.71 -4.19 -6.25
C ALA A 74 4.65 -5.31 -6.39
N LYS A 75 5.09 -6.57 -6.51
CA LYS A 75 4.23 -7.75 -6.60
C LYS A 75 3.55 -8.10 -5.27
N LEU A 76 4.06 -7.58 -4.14
CA LEU A 76 3.51 -7.83 -2.80
C LEU A 76 2.37 -6.90 -2.41
N ARG A 77 2.24 -5.74 -3.09
CA ARG A 77 1.20 -4.76 -2.77
C ARG A 77 -0.21 -5.35 -2.81
N ARG A 78 -0.47 -6.20 -3.81
CA ARG A 78 -1.78 -6.80 -4.02
C ARG A 78 -2.15 -7.81 -2.91
N PRO A 79 -1.35 -8.86 -2.64
CA PRO A 79 -1.69 -9.81 -1.57
C PRO A 79 -1.76 -9.12 -0.21
N LEU A 80 -0.84 -8.20 0.12
CA LEU A 80 -0.87 -7.49 1.40
C LEU A 80 -2.12 -6.63 1.57
N GLY A 81 -2.54 -5.91 0.52
CA GLY A 81 -3.78 -5.12 0.56
C GLY A 81 -5.04 -5.97 0.68
N LEU A 82 -5.06 -7.16 0.06
CA LEU A 82 -6.17 -8.11 0.22
C LEU A 82 -6.21 -8.70 1.63
N PHE A 83 -5.06 -9.01 2.24
CA PHE A 83 -5.00 -9.42 3.63
C PHE A 83 -5.46 -8.31 4.59
N ALA A 84 -5.07 -7.05 4.34
CA ALA A 84 -5.57 -5.93 5.13
C ALA A 84 -7.11 -5.84 5.08
N PHE A 85 -7.71 -5.99 3.90
CA PHE A 85 -9.17 -6.03 3.75
C PHE A 85 -9.80 -7.27 4.41
N PHE A 86 -9.18 -8.44 4.30
CA PHE A 86 -9.63 -9.66 4.98
C PHE A 86 -9.69 -9.46 6.50
N TRP A 87 -8.62 -8.95 7.11
CA TRP A 87 -8.59 -8.67 8.55
C TRP A 87 -9.56 -7.57 8.96
N ALA A 88 -9.74 -6.53 8.14
CA ALA A 88 -10.76 -5.50 8.39
C ALA A 88 -12.18 -6.07 8.33
N THR A 89 -12.45 -7.02 7.44
CA THR A 89 -13.75 -7.69 7.31
C THR A 89 -13.99 -8.64 8.47
N LEU A 90 -12.95 -9.37 8.89
CA LEU A 90 -13.02 -10.21 10.08
C LEU A 90 -13.25 -9.39 11.34
N HIS A 91 -12.57 -8.24 11.48
CA HIS A 91 -12.78 -7.30 12.57
C HIS A 91 -14.24 -6.79 12.62
N LEU A 92 -14.78 -6.35 11.49
CA LEU A 92 -16.20 -5.97 11.39
C LEU A 92 -17.13 -7.15 11.69
N GLY A 93 -16.82 -8.35 11.21
CA GLY A 93 -17.61 -9.56 11.46
C GLY A 93 -17.62 -9.97 12.92
N ILE A 94 -16.51 -9.80 13.66
CA ILE A 94 -16.45 -10.03 15.11
C ILE A 94 -17.31 -9.01 15.84
N TYR A 95 -17.23 -7.74 15.48
CA TYR A 95 -18.10 -6.71 16.04
C TYR A 95 -19.59 -7.05 15.81
N LEU A 96 -19.99 -7.33 14.57
CA LEU A 96 -21.39 -7.62 14.26
C LEU A 96 -21.87 -8.92 14.91
N GLY A 97 -21.09 -10.00 14.81
CA GLY A 97 -21.54 -11.35 15.16
C GLY A 97 -21.26 -11.78 16.59
N LEU A 98 -20.15 -11.33 17.19
CA LEU A 98 -19.74 -11.76 18.54
C LEU A 98 -19.96 -10.67 19.58
N ASP A 99 -19.69 -9.41 19.25
CA ASP A 99 -19.84 -8.29 20.20
C ASP A 99 -21.30 -7.83 20.28
N GLN A 100 -21.95 -7.63 19.12
CA GLN A 100 -23.32 -7.13 19.01
C GLN A 100 -24.37 -8.23 18.78
N LEU A 101 -23.93 -9.49 18.61
CA LEU A 101 -24.80 -10.67 18.42
C LEU A 101 -25.87 -10.50 17.31
N LEU A 102 -25.56 -9.71 16.28
CA LEU A 102 -26.46 -9.33 15.17
C LEU A 102 -27.75 -8.62 15.59
N ALA A 103 -27.75 -7.96 16.75
CA ALA A 103 -28.88 -7.16 17.21
C ALA A 103 -28.92 -5.81 16.47
N TRP A 104 -29.62 -5.78 15.32
CA TRP A 104 -29.58 -4.67 14.36
C TRP A 104 -29.95 -3.31 14.93
N ASP A 105 -30.91 -3.24 15.86
CA ASP A 105 -31.33 -1.97 16.47
C ASP A 105 -30.17 -1.34 17.25
N PHE A 106 -29.51 -2.12 18.11
CA PHE A 106 -28.33 -1.69 18.84
C PHE A 106 -27.15 -1.38 17.92
N ILE A 107 -26.94 -2.16 16.86
CA ILE A 107 -25.84 -1.91 15.90
C ILE A 107 -26.02 -0.54 15.24
N VAL A 108 -27.23 -0.20 14.81
CA VAL A 108 -27.49 1.08 14.15
C VAL A 108 -27.31 2.23 15.13
N GLU A 109 -27.84 2.12 16.34
CA GLU A 109 -27.64 3.10 17.41
C GLU A 109 -26.15 3.28 17.72
N ASP A 110 -25.41 2.19 17.92
CA ASP A 110 -23.98 2.22 18.26
C ASP A 110 -23.14 2.86 17.15
N VAL A 111 -23.44 2.59 15.88
CA VAL A 111 -22.78 3.21 14.72
C VAL A 111 -23.05 4.71 14.61
N LEU A 112 -24.22 5.18 15.07
CA LEU A 112 -24.60 6.60 15.03
C LEU A 112 -24.07 7.36 16.24
N GLU A 113 -24.09 6.74 17.43
CA GLU A 113 -23.70 7.37 18.68
C GLU A 113 -22.19 7.35 18.93
N ARG A 114 -21.45 6.41 18.32
CA ARG A 114 -20.01 6.27 18.52
C ARG A 114 -19.22 6.65 17.27
N PRO A 115 -18.65 7.88 17.22
CA PRO A 115 -17.94 8.38 16.05
C PRO A 115 -16.79 7.48 15.58
N PHE A 116 -16.10 6.79 16.51
CA PHE A 116 -15.02 5.89 16.12
C PHE A 116 -15.55 4.69 15.31
N ILE A 117 -16.71 4.13 15.64
CA ILE A 117 -17.30 3.02 14.88
C ILE A 117 -17.69 3.49 13.49
N THR A 118 -18.32 4.66 13.37
CA THR A 118 -18.68 5.26 12.08
C THR A 118 -17.45 5.45 11.18
N VAL A 119 -16.36 5.97 11.74
CA VAL A 119 -15.09 6.18 11.00
C VAL A 119 -14.47 4.84 10.57
N GLY A 120 -14.50 3.83 11.44
CA GLY A 120 -14.04 2.48 11.12
C GLY A 120 -14.85 1.84 9.99
N PHE A 121 -16.18 1.96 10.05
CA PHE A 121 -17.08 1.49 9.01
C PHE A 121 -16.85 2.20 7.69
N ALA A 122 -16.68 3.53 7.69
CA ALA A 122 -16.36 4.30 6.49
C ALA A 122 -15.02 3.85 5.86
N ALA A 123 -14.00 3.56 6.67
CA ALA A 123 -12.74 3.01 6.18
C ALA A 123 -12.95 1.65 5.49
N TRP A 124 -13.76 0.76 6.08
CA TRP A 124 -14.09 -0.54 5.50
C TRP A 124 -14.86 -0.40 4.17
N VAL A 125 -15.85 0.50 4.12
CA VAL A 125 -16.62 0.82 2.89
C VAL A 125 -15.71 1.30 1.77
N ILE A 126 -14.67 2.08 2.07
CA ILE A 126 -13.67 2.49 1.07
C ILE A 126 -12.80 1.29 0.63
N LEU A 127 -12.41 0.41 1.55
CA LEU A 127 -11.58 -0.76 1.21
C LEU A 127 -12.32 -1.78 0.35
N LEU A 128 -13.64 -1.91 0.49
CA LEU A 128 -14.47 -2.84 -0.27
C LEU A 128 -14.32 -2.73 -1.80
N PRO A 129 -14.55 -1.57 -2.45
CA PRO A 129 -14.35 -1.44 -3.90
C PRO A 129 -12.89 -1.63 -4.31
N LEU A 130 -11.92 -1.29 -3.45
CA LEU A 130 -10.50 -1.56 -3.72
C LEU A 130 -10.21 -3.06 -3.78
N ALA A 131 -10.78 -3.84 -2.87
CA ALA A 131 -10.65 -5.29 -2.86
C ALA A 131 -11.32 -5.93 -4.09
N LEU A 132 -12.56 -5.53 -4.40
CA LEU A 132 -13.33 -6.04 -5.54
C LEU A 132 -12.63 -5.73 -6.88
N THR A 133 -12.04 -4.54 -7.02
CA THR A 133 -11.34 -4.12 -8.24
C THR A 133 -9.87 -4.54 -8.28
N SER A 134 -9.43 -5.40 -7.36
CA SER A 134 -8.07 -5.93 -7.29
C SER A 134 -7.80 -7.03 -8.36
N THR A 135 -8.81 -7.50 -9.09
CA THR A 135 -8.62 -8.56 -10.11
C THR A 135 -8.00 -8.04 -11.41
N ARG A 136 -7.32 -8.93 -12.16
CA ARG A 136 -6.69 -8.57 -13.45
C ARG A 136 -7.71 -8.04 -14.47
N GLY A 137 -8.95 -8.54 -14.42
CA GLY A 137 -10.04 -8.08 -15.29
C GLY A 137 -10.39 -6.60 -15.03
N TRP A 138 -10.63 -6.24 -13.77
CA TRP A 138 -10.97 -4.87 -13.39
C TRP A 138 -9.83 -3.88 -13.63
N ILE A 139 -8.59 -4.28 -13.39
CA ILE A 139 -7.41 -3.44 -13.68
C ILE A 139 -7.38 -3.04 -15.16
N ARG A 140 -7.65 -3.99 -16.08
CA ARG A 140 -7.69 -3.72 -17.51
C ARG A 140 -8.90 -2.89 -17.93
N ARG A 141 -10.07 -3.15 -17.35
CA ARG A 141 -11.33 -2.45 -17.65
C ARG A 141 -11.32 -0.98 -17.22
N LEU A 142 -10.79 -0.68 -16.03
CA LEU A 142 -10.84 0.65 -15.43
C LEU A 142 -9.65 1.55 -15.82
N GLY A 143 -8.51 0.98 -16.21
CA GLY A 143 -7.33 1.73 -16.67
C GLY A 143 -6.90 2.85 -15.72
N ARG A 144 -6.95 4.11 -16.19
CA ARG A 144 -6.60 5.28 -15.35
C ARG A 144 -7.51 5.46 -14.14
N ARG A 145 -8.82 5.17 -14.25
CA ARG A 145 -9.78 5.29 -13.14
C ARG A 145 -9.45 4.32 -12.01
N TRP A 146 -8.87 3.16 -12.31
CA TRP A 146 -8.38 2.21 -11.31
C TRP A 146 -7.35 2.84 -10.37
N THR A 147 -6.43 3.63 -10.93
CA THR A 147 -5.40 4.31 -10.16
C THR A 147 -6.01 5.37 -9.24
N LEU A 148 -7.04 6.08 -9.70
CA LEU A 148 -7.76 7.07 -8.89
C LEU A 148 -8.51 6.39 -7.75
N LEU A 149 -9.27 5.33 -8.04
CA LEU A 149 -9.99 4.53 -7.05
C LEU A 149 -9.03 4.01 -5.97
N HIS A 150 -7.89 3.45 -6.37
CA HIS A 150 -6.90 2.93 -5.42
C HIS A 150 -6.16 4.00 -4.60
N ARG A 151 -6.32 5.30 -4.89
CA ARG A 151 -5.89 6.36 -3.95
C ARG A 151 -6.76 6.39 -2.70
N GLY A 152 -7.98 5.83 -2.74
CA GLY A 152 -8.83 5.64 -1.57
C GLY A 152 -8.15 4.88 -0.42
N ALA A 153 -7.13 4.05 -0.72
CA ALA A 153 -6.33 3.39 0.30
C ALA A 153 -5.65 4.37 1.28
N TYR A 154 -5.32 5.59 0.84
CA TYR A 154 -4.76 6.62 1.72
C TYR A 154 -5.80 7.15 2.69
N LEU A 155 -7.02 7.40 2.18
CA LEU A 155 -8.13 7.84 3.00
C LEU A 155 -8.53 6.76 4.00
N ALA A 156 -8.68 5.51 3.55
CA ALA A 156 -8.96 4.37 4.43
C ALA A 156 -7.89 4.19 5.52
N ALA A 157 -6.61 4.36 5.19
CA ALA A 157 -5.54 4.28 6.19
C ALA A 157 -5.59 5.44 7.19
N GLY A 158 -5.85 6.67 6.74
CA GLY A 158 -6.04 7.81 7.63
C GLY A 158 -7.24 7.63 8.57
N LEU A 159 -8.38 7.20 8.04
CA LEU A 159 -9.57 6.87 8.83
C LEU A 159 -9.29 5.72 9.81
N GLY A 160 -8.54 4.69 9.40
CA GLY A 160 -8.15 3.60 10.29
C GLY A 160 -7.27 4.05 11.47
N VAL A 161 -6.35 4.99 11.24
CA VAL A 161 -5.56 5.61 12.32
C VAL A 161 -6.45 6.42 13.26
N ILE A 162 -7.37 7.23 12.72
CA ILE A 162 -8.31 8.02 13.52
C ILE A 162 -9.21 7.12 14.37
N HIS A 163 -9.77 6.07 13.76
CA HIS A 163 -10.56 5.04 14.43
C HIS A 163 -9.79 4.42 15.60
N PHE A 164 -8.53 4.03 15.37
CA PHE A 164 -7.70 3.44 16.42
C PHE A 164 -7.38 4.44 17.54
N TYR A 165 -7.09 5.69 17.20
CA TYR A 165 -6.79 6.74 18.17
C TYR A 165 -7.99 7.05 19.08
N TRP A 166 -9.19 7.23 18.50
CA TRP A 166 -10.40 7.53 19.28
C TRP A 166 -10.87 6.35 20.14
N ARG A 167 -10.55 5.13 19.75
CA ARG A 167 -10.90 3.95 20.55
C ARG A 167 -10.11 3.89 21.86
N VAL A 168 -8.84 4.27 21.87
CA VAL A 168 -7.96 4.07 23.02
C VAL A 168 -8.07 5.24 24.00
N LYS A 169 -8.54 4.95 25.22
CA LYS A 169 -8.76 5.97 26.27
C LYS A 169 -7.60 6.17 27.24
N ALA A 170 -6.73 5.17 27.42
CA ALA A 170 -5.70 5.19 28.46
C ALA A 170 -4.26 5.27 27.93
N ASP A 171 -3.85 4.38 27.02
CA ASP A 171 -2.49 4.36 26.45
C ASP A 171 -2.47 4.72 24.97
N THR A 172 -2.27 6.00 24.66
CA THR A 172 -2.24 6.51 23.29
C THR A 172 -0.92 6.25 22.55
N ARG A 173 0.09 5.63 23.19
CA ARG A 173 1.42 5.42 22.59
C ARG A 173 1.34 4.61 21.30
N GLU A 174 0.64 3.49 21.31
CA GLU A 174 0.50 2.63 20.13
C GLU A 174 -0.20 3.34 18.96
N PRO A 175 -1.40 3.95 19.15
CA PRO A 175 -2.03 4.76 18.11
C PRO A 175 -1.14 5.88 17.57
N LEU A 176 -0.38 6.57 18.43
CA LEU A 176 0.53 7.63 18.02
C LEU A 176 1.69 7.12 17.17
N ILE A 177 2.25 5.94 17.49
CA ILE A 177 3.25 5.29 16.65
C ILE A 177 2.66 4.98 15.27
N PHE A 178 1.44 4.44 15.20
CA PHE A 178 0.77 4.21 13.92
C PHE A 178 0.54 5.50 13.12
N ALA A 179 0.11 6.57 13.80
CA ALA A 179 -0.06 7.88 13.18
C ALA A 179 1.27 8.43 12.65
N ALA A 180 2.35 8.36 13.43
CA ALA A 180 3.68 8.79 13.04
C ALA A 180 4.20 7.99 11.83
N VAL A 181 4.05 6.66 11.84
CA VAL A 181 4.40 5.80 10.70
C VAL A 181 3.58 6.17 9.47
N PHE A 182 2.26 6.37 9.61
CA PHE A 182 1.41 6.76 8.50
C PHE A 182 1.85 8.09 7.89
N VAL A 183 2.08 9.13 8.72
CA VAL A 183 2.55 10.45 8.27
C VAL A 183 3.91 10.32 7.57
N ALA A 184 4.87 9.61 8.16
CA ALA A 184 6.18 9.38 7.56
C ALA A 184 6.06 8.69 6.19
N LEU A 185 5.20 7.67 6.07
CA LEU A 185 4.93 6.98 4.80
C LEU A 185 4.32 7.91 3.75
N MET A 186 3.45 8.84 4.14
CA MET A 186 2.86 9.82 3.23
C MET A 186 3.92 10.81 2.74
N VAL A 187 4.75 11.34 3.63
CA VAL A 187 5.86 12.25 3.30
C VAL A 187 6.85 11.59 2.34
N LEU A 188 7.30 10.36 2.63
CA LEU A 188 8.23 9.61 1.78
C LEU A 188 7.67 9.29 0.38
N ARG A 189 6.35 9.28 0.22
CA ARG A 189 5.68 9.04 -1.06
C ARG A 189 5.53 10.31 -1.88
N MET A 190 5.49 11.48 -1.27
CA MET A 190 5.41 12.78 -1.94
C MET A 190 6.52 12.87 -2.99
N PRO A 191 6.22 13.25 -4.25
CA PRO A 191 7.18 13.21 -5.36
C PRO A 191 8.26 14.32 -5.30
N TRP A 192 8.64 14.80 -4.11
CA TRP A 192 9.53 15.94 -3.90
C TRP A 192 10.88 15.81 -4.66
N THR A 193 11.40 14.58 -4.80
CA THR A 193 12.62 14.28 -5.55
C THR A 193 12.50 14.30 -7.08
N ARG A 194 11.28 14.40 -7.65
CA ARG A 194 11.09 14.54 -9.11
C ARG A 194 11.27 15.98 -9.60
N SER A 195 11.07 16.97 -8.73
CA SER A 195 11.35 18.38 -9.07
C SER A 195 12.86 18.59 -9.28
N LEU A 196 13.67 18.08 -8.35
CA LEU A 196 15.13 18.23 -8.37
C LEU A 196 15.81 17.49 -9.55
N ARG A 197 15.26 16.33 -9.98
CA ARG A 197 15.78 15.58 -11.14
C ARG A 197 15.34 16.14 -12.50
N ARG A 198 14.20 16.84 -12.56
CA ARG A 198 13.75 17.53 -13.78
C ARG A 198 14.57 18.79 -14.05
N GLY A 199 14.95 19.52 -12.99
CA GLY A 199 15.90 20.66 -13.08
C GLY A 199 17.23 20.24 -13.71
N ARG A 200 17.90 19.22 -13.16
CA ARG A 200 19.19 18.72 -13.69
C ARG A 200 19.13 18.15 -15.10
N ARG A 201 18.00 17.57 -15.53
CA ARG A 201 17.84 17.03 -16.90
C ARG A 201 17.57 18.14 -17.91
N ARG A 202 16.89 19.22 -17.52
CA ARG A 202 16.71 20.44 -18.33
C ARG A 202 18.01 21.22 -18.44
N GLU A 203 18.75 21.38 -17.34
CA GLU A 203 20.08 22.01 -17.37
C GLU A 203 21.07 21.26 -18.27
N ARG A 204 21.05 19.91 -18.25
CA ARG A 204 21.89 19.10 -19.14
C ARG A 204 21.46 19.12 -20.61
N SER A 205 20.17 19.32 -20.91
CA SER A 205 19.72 19.49 -22.30
C SER A 205 20.06 20.88 -22.81
N ASP A 206 19.82 21.92 -22.01
CA ASP A 206 20.15 23.31 -22.37
C ASP A 206 21.66 23.50 -22.52
N ALA A 207 22.48 22.88 -21.67
CA ALA A 207 23.94 22.91 -21.81
C ALA A 207 24.43 22.18 -23.07
N ARG A 208 23.68 21.18 -23.55
CA ARG A 208 24.02 20.42 -24.76
C ARG A 208 23.61 21.17 -26.04
N ASP A 209 22.52 21.92 -26.00
CA ASP A 209 22.10 22.80 -27.10
C ASP A 209 22.91 24.10 -27.18
N ARG A 210 23.49 24.57 -26.06
CA ARG A 210 24.41 25.73 -26.02
C ARG A 210 25.86 25.39 -26.33
N ALA A 211 26.22 24.10 -26.40
CA ALA A 211 27.56 23.71 -26.83
C ALA A 211 27.74 24.15 -28.29
N PRO A 212 28.83 24.86 -28.65
CA PRO A 212 29.08 25.25 -30.03
C PRO A 212 29.08 23.99 -30.88
N ARG A 213 28.21 23.92 -31.89
CA ARG A 213 28.25 22.85 -32.89
C ARG A 213 29.61 22.96 -33.56
N ALA A 214 30.57 22.15 -33.11
CA ALA A 214 31.86 22.03 -33.77
C ALA A 214 31.55 21.68 -35.23
N GLY A 215 31.84 22.64 -36.11
CA GLY A 215 31.48 22.57 -37.52
C GLY A 215 32.07 21.31 -38.11
N THR A 216 31.21 20.42 -38.57
CA THR A 216 31.60 19.41 -39.55
C THR A 216 31.85 20.16 -40.85
N SER A 217 33.07 20.67 -41.02
CA SER A 217 33.57 21.11 -42.31
C SER A 217 33.68 19.87 -43.20
N THR A 218 32.69 19.68 -44.05
CA THR A 218 32.79 18.84 -45.24
C THR A 218 33.96 19.34 -46.09
N PRO A 219 34.98 18.53 -46.41
CA PRO A 219 35.87 18.88 -47.50
C PRO A 219 35.16 18.53 -48.81
N ALA A 220 34.62 19.55 -49.46
CA ALA A 220 34.33 19.52 -50.88
C ALA A 220 35.65 19.60 -51.65
N GLY A 221 35.80 18.78 -52.70
CA GLY A 221 36.78 19.01 -53.76
C GLY A 221 37.86 17.94 -53.92
N ARG A 222 37.58 16.96 -54.79
CA ARG A 222 38.54 16.54 -55.83
C ARG A 222 37.76 16.00 -57.03
N GLU A 223 37.51 16.90 -57.97
CA GLU A 223 37.09 16.56 -59.32
C GLU A 223 38.28 16.01 -60.13
N ALA A 224 37.91 15.09 -61.03
CA ALA A 224 38.41 14.92 -62.39
C ALA A 224 39.88 14.50 -62.65
N GLY A 225 40.00 13.34 -63.30
CA GLY A 225 40.67 13.29 -64.61
C GLY A 225 41.72 12.19 -64.82
N ALA A 226 41.69 11.62 -66.03
CA ALA A 226 42.58 10.63 -66.64
C ALA A 226 42.27 9.16 -66.26
N GLY A 227 42.00 8.24 -67.19
CA GLY A 227 42.24 8.20 -68.63
C GLY A 227 42.73 6.79 -69.00
N ALA A 228 42.33 6.31 -70.19
CA ALA A 228 42.77 5.05 -70.83
C ALA A 228 42.36 3.76 -70.09
N GLY A 229 41.97 2.65 -70.72
CA GLY A 229 42.13 2.18 -72.09
C GLY A 229 42.38 0.67 -72.02
N ALA A 230 41.92 -0.05 -73.04
CA ALA A 230 42.35 -1.40 -73.43
C ALA A 230 41.77 -2.64 -72.69
N ARG A 231 41.02 -3.38 -73.52
CA ARG A 231 40.91 -4.85 -73.66
C ARG A 231 39.90 -5.60 -72.79
#